data_AF-A0A370GPF1-F1
#
_entry.id   AF-A0A370GPF1-F1
#
_cell.length_a   1.000
_cell.length_b   1.000
_cell.length_c   1.000
_cell.angle_alpha   90.00
_cell.angle_beta   90.00
_cell.angle_gamma   90.00
#
_symmetry.space_group_name_H-M   'P 1'
#
loop_
_entity.id
_entity.type
_entity.pdbx_description
1 polymer ?
#
loop_
_entity_poly.entity_id
_entity_poly.type
_entity_poly.pdbx_seq_one_letter_code
_entity_poly.pdbx_strand_id
1 'polypeptide(L)'
;MESVSLVGFGACLVLICPMLLVMTVRTWKRRRTWTHAEATVTSVKTKRQNTGETQTTVQYRYVDSSGQQRSGTDTPWFREPKRNSRIAVMYDPDRPEISEASSMTWLYVLLVFSAVLLVIGAGLIVSGLGCDLLGL
;
A
#
# COMPACT_ATOMS: atom_id res chain seq x y z
N MET A 1 12.96 29.98 -19.56
CA MET A 1 12.37 29.79 -18.21
C MET A 1 11.64 28.46 -18.09
N GLU A 2 11.05 27.93 -19.17
CA GLU A 2 10.26 26.69 -19.13
C GLU A 2 11.13 25.43 -18.96
N SER A 3 12.32 25.39 -19.56
CA SER A 3 13.27 24.26 -19.44
C SER A 3 13.79 24.05 -18.00
N VAL A 4 14.15 25.12 -17.29
CA VAL A 4 14.61 25.04 -15.89
C VAL A 4 13.51 24.51 -14.97
N SER A 5 12.26 24.92 -15.20
CA SER A 5 11.10 24.41 -14.47
C SER A 5 10.87 22.92 -14.72
N LEU A 6 10.96 22.46 -15.98
CA LEU A 6 10.81 21.04 -16.34
C LEU A 6 11.88 20.15 -15.69
N VAL A 7 13.15 20.59 -15.71
CA VAL A 7 14.26 19.87 -15.07
C VAL A 7 14.08 19.82 -13.55
N GLY A 8 13.65 20.93 -12.92
CA GLY A 8 13.37 20.97 -11.49
C GLY A 8 12.24 20.02 -11.08
N PHE A 9 11.13 19.98 -11.83
CA PHE A 9 10.03 19.04 -11.60
C PHE A 9 10.47 17.58 -11.79
N GLY A 10 11.23 17.29 -12.85
CA GLY A 10 11.78 15.96 -13.09
C GLY A 10 12.71 15.48 -11.97
N ALA A 11 13.60 16.35 -11.48
CA ALA A 11 14.49 16.04 -10.37
C ALA A 11 13.74 15.75 -9.06
N CYS A 12 12.70 16.53 -8.74
CA CYS A 12 11.83 16.26 -7.59
C CYS A 12 11.13 14.90 -7.69
N LEU A 13 10.61 14.54 -8.86
CA LEU A 13 9.96 13.25 -9.08
C LEU A 13 10.93 12.07 -8.91
N VAL A 14 12.15 12.20 -9.43
CA VAL A 14 13.19 11.17 -9.28
C VAL A 14 13.64 11.02 -7.83
N LEU A 15 13.71 12.12 -7.05
CA LEU A 15 14.07 12.08 -5.64
C LEU A 15 13.01 11.46 -4.71
N ILE A 16 11.72 11.53 -5.08
CA ILE A 16 10.65 10.86 -4.34
C ILE A 16 10.70 9.34 -4.54
N CYS A 17 11.21 8.88 -5.68
CA CYS A 17 11.26 7.46 -6.02
C CYS A 17 12.10 6.57 -5.05
N PRO A 18 13.34 6.92 -4.64
CA PRO A 18 14.09 6.11 -3.68
C PRO A 18 13.39 6.02 -2.32
N MET A 19 12.67 7.07 -1.90
CA MET A 19 11.90 7.05 -0.65
C MET A 19 10.75 6.02 -0.72
N LEU A 20 9.97 6.03 -1.80
CA LEU A 20 8.89 5.06 -2.04
C LEU A 20 9.43 3.63 -2.15
N LEU A 21 10.59 3.46 -2.81
CA LEU A 21 11.24 2.16 -2.96
C LEU A 21 11.69 1.60 -1.60
N VAL A 22 12.34 2.42 -0.77
CA VAL A 22 12.74 2.02 0.60
C VAL A 22 11.51 1.63 1.42
N MET A 23 10.43 2.41 1.39
CA MET A 23 9.18 2.06 2.11
C MET A 23 8.59 0.74 1.62
N THR A 24 8.58 0.50 0.31
CA THR A 24 8.09 -0.74 -0.30
C THR A 24 8.94 -1.93 0.14
N VAL A 25 10.27 -1.83 0.04
CA VAL A 25 11.20 -2.90 0.45
C VAL A 25 11.08 -3.19 1.95
N ARG A 26 10.98 -2.15 2.79
CA ARG A 26 10.84 -2.32 4.24
C ARG A 26 9.53 -3.03 4.59
N THR A 27 8.44 -2.65 3.93
CA THR A 27 7.13 -3.30 4.09
C THR A 27 7.15 -4.74 3.59
N TRP A 28 7.82 -5.00 2.47
CA TRP A 28 7.93 -6.33 1.88
C TRP A 28 8.78 -7.27 2.73
N LYS A 29 9.92 -6.78 3.26
CA LYS A 29 10.75 -7.53 4.20
C LYS A 29 9.98 -7.88 5.47
N ARG A 30 9.22 -6.92 6.02
CA ARG A 30 8.36 -7.15 7.19
C ARG A 30 7.30 -8.21 6.91
N ARG A 31 6.62 -8.15 5.76
CA ARG A 31 5.55 -9.09 5.41
C ARG A 31 6.05 -10.49 5.02
N ARG A 32 7.33 -10.66 4.65
CA ARG A 32 7.88 -12.00 4.35
C ARG A 32 7.96 -12.92 5.57
N THR A 33 8.07 -12.37 6.79
CA THR A 33 8.13 -13.17 8.02
C THR A 33 6.75 -13.43 8.61
N TRP A 34 5.70 -12.84 8.03
CA TRP A 34 4.35 -12.96 8.54
C TRP A 34 3.71 -14.28 8.13
N THR A 35 2.94 -14.86 9.05
CA THR A 35 2.26 -16.14 8.85
C THR A 35 0.85 -15.91 8.35
N HIS A 36 0.38 -16.77 7.44
CA HIS A 36 -0.99 -16.73 6.93
C HIS A 36 -1.92 -17.60 7.78
N ALA A 37 -3.09 -17.07 8.10
CA ALA A 37 -4.16 -17.80 8.79
C ALA A 37 -5.53 -17.47 8.19
N GLU A 38 -6.47 -18.40 8.32
CA GLU A 38 -7.88 -18.12 8.05
C GLU A 38 -8.53 -17.45 9.26
N ALA A 39 -9.19 -16.32 9.02
CA ALA A 39 -9.97 -15.61 10.02
C ALA A 39 -11.46 -15.63 9.68
N THR A 40 -12.30 -15.74 10.70
CA THR A 40 -13.75 -15.63 10.57
C THR A 40 -14.19 -14.22 10.93
N VAL A 41 -14.95 -13.58 10.04
CA VAL A 41 -15.50 -12.25 10.27
C VAL A 41 -16.61 -12.31 11.33
N THR A 42 -16.42 -11.63 12.45
CA THR A 42 -17.40 -11.61 13.55
C THR A 42 -18.37 -10.46 13.44
N SER A 43 -17.91 -9.30 12.95
CA SER A 43 -18.70 -8.08 12.84
C SER A 43 -18.25 -7.22 11.66
N VAL A 44 -19.20 -6.57 11.02
CA VAL A 44 -18.98 -5.60 9.94
C VAL A 44 -19.75 -4.34 10.32
N LYS A 45 -19.05 -3.22 10.40
CA LYS A 45 -19.62 -1.92 10.75
C LYS A 45 -19.35 -0.94 9.63
N THR A 46 -20.41 -0.48 8.99
CA THR A 46 -20.36 0.52 7.93
C THR A 46 -20.78 1.85 8.51
N LYS A 47 -19.90 2.86 8.51
CA LYS A 47 -20.19 4.20 9.00
C LYS A 47 -20.02 5.21 7.87
N ARG A 48 -21.07 5.97 7.59
CA ARG A 48 -21.01 7.13 6.70
C ARG A 48 -20.30 8.27 7.43
N GLN A 49 -19.21 8.75 6.87
CA GLN A 49 -18.51 9.93 7.36
C GLN A 49 -19.20 11.21 6.88
N ASN A 50 -19.01 12.32 7.60
CA ASN A 50 -19.54 13.63 7.22
C ASN A 50 -18.99 14.16 5.88
N THR A 51 -17.87 13.61 5.42
CA THR A 51 -17.26 13.87 4.10
C THR A 51 -18.03 13.23 2.94
N GLY A 52 -19.06 12.42 3.22
CA GLY A 52 -19.81 11.66 2.22
C GLY A 52 -19.22 10.29 1.93
N GLU A 53 -17.99 10.01 2.37
CA GLU A 53 -17.35 8.70 2.24
C GLU A 53 -17.94 7.68 3.21
N THR A 54 -18.02 6.43 2.75
CA THR A 54 -18.48 5.30 3.58
C THR A 54 -17.27 4.50 4.02
N GLN A 55 -17.03 4.43 5.33
CA GLN A 55 -15.94 3.63 5.90
C GLN A 55 -16.50 2.34 6.49
N THR A 56 -16.04 1.22 5.97
CA THR A 56 -16.34 -0.11 6.49
C THR A 56 -15.22 -0.58 7.40
N THR A 57 -15.57 -0.97 8.62
CA THR A 57 -14.68 -1.60 9.61
C THR A 57 -15.11 -3.04 9.83
N VAL A 58 -14.17 -3.97 9.68
CA VAL A 58 -14.39 -5.41 9.83
C VAL A 58 -13.64 -5.91 11.05
N GLN A 59 -14.36 -6.59 11.94
CA GLN A 59 -13.77 -7.33 13.05
C GLN A 59 -13.73 -8.81 12.71
N TYR A 60 -12.61 -9.46 12.97
CA TYR A 60 -12.40 -10.87 12.67
C TYR A 60 -11.71 -11.58 13.83
N ARG A 61 -11.84 -12.90 13.85
CA ARG A 61 -11.14 -13.79 14.80
C ARG A 61 -10.39 -14.86 14.03
N TYR A 62 -9.19 -15.18 14.48
CA TYR A 62 -8.36 -16.24 13.91
C TYR A 62 -7.67 -17.03 15.02
N VAL A 63 -7.12 -18.18 14.67
CA VAL A 63 -6.31 -19.00 15.58
C VAL A 63 -4.86 -18.86 15.17
N ASP A 64 -4.00 -18.45 16.09
CA ASP A 64 -2.57 -18.33 15.83
C ASP A 64 -1.89 -19.72 15.85
N SER A 65 -0.60 -19.76 15.49
CA SER A 65 0.21 -20.98 15.47
C SER A 65 0.39 -21.64 16.84
N SER A 66 0.10 -20.93 17.94
CA SER A 66 0.09 -21.48 19.30
C SER A 66 -1.26 -22.08 19.69
N GLY A 67 -2.26 -22.02 18.80
CA GLY A 67 -3.62 -22.48 19.07
C GLY A 67 -4.47 -21.46 19.85
N GLN A 68 -3.97 -20.25 20.08
CA GLN A 68 -4.74 -19.22 20.79
C GLN A 68 -5.66 -18.47 19.83
N GLN A 69 -6.87 -18.19 20.31
CA GLN A 69 -7.82 -17.38 19.56
C GLN A 69 -7.47 -15.90 19.71
N ARG A 70 -7.23 -15.23 18.59
CA ARG A 70 -6.94 -13.81 18.49
C ARG A 70 -8.04 -13.10 17.72
N SER A 71 -8.12 -11.78 17.90
CA SER A 71 -9.05 -10.92 17.16
C SER A 71 -8.33 -9.72 16.59
N GLY A 72 -8.69 -9.33 15.38
CA GLY A 72 -8.19 -8.15 14.71
C GLY A 72 -9.32 -7.27 14.19
N THR A 73 -8.97 -6.03 13.86
CA THR A 73 -9.86 -5.08 13.21
C THR A 73 -9.14 -4.52 12.00
N ASP A 74 -9.82 -4.46 10.85
CA ASP A 74 -9.27 -3.90 9.63
C ASP A 74 -10.35 -3.14 8.85
N THR A 75 -9.93 -2.20 8.02
CA THR A 75 -10.77 -1.45 7.10
C THR A 75 -10.42 -1.91 5.68
N PRO A 76 -11.01 -3.00 5.19
CA PRO A 76 -10.68 -3.51 3.88
C PRO A 76 -11.05 -2.45 2.84
N TRP A 77 -10.09 -2.14 1.97
CA TRP A 77 -10.27 -1.26 0.82
C TRP A 77 -10.81 -2.01 -0.41
N PHE A 78 -11.02 -3.33 -0.28
CA PHE A 78 -11.64 -4.21 -1.26
C PHE A 78 -13.08 -4.55 -0.84
N ARG A 79 -13.75 -5.38 -1.64
CA ARG A 79 -15.15 -5.80 -1.42
C ARG A 79 -15.43 -6.15 0.05
N GLU A 80 -16.45 -5.49 0.61
CA GLU A 80 -16.89 -5.67 1.99
C GLU A 80 -17.21 -7.16 2.25
N PRO A 81 -16.46 -7.82 3.15
CA PRO A 81 -16.70 -9.22 3.47
C PRO A 81 -18.00 -9.36 4.26
N LYS A 82 -18.72 -10.46 4.05
CA LYS A 82 -19.95 -10.73 4.80
C LYS A 82 -19.63 -11.19 6.21
N ARG A 83 -20.52 -10.92 7.16
CA ARG A 83 -20.44 -11.53 8.50
C ARG A 83 -20.40 -13.06 8.40
N ASN A 84 -19.60 -13.70 9.23
CA ASN A 84 -19.31 -15.14 9.24
C ASN A 84 -18.62 -15.68 7.99
N SER A 85 -18.16 -14.82 7.07
CA SER A 85 -17.29 -15.26 5.98
C SER A 85 -15.86 -15.49 6.48
N ARG A 86 -15.13 -16.34 5.75
CA ARG A 86 -13.69 -16.56 5.98
C ARG A 86 -12.90 -15.58 5.13
N ILE A 87 -11.89 -14.97 5.73
CA ILE A 87 -10.93 -14.08 5.07
C ILE A 87 -9.51 -14.56 5.37
N ALA A 88 -8.60 -14.36 4.43
CA ALA A 88 -7.18 -14.60 4.66
C ALA A 88 -6.59 -13.42 5.44
N VAL A 89 -5.93 -13.71 6.56
CA VAL A 89 -5.25 -12.74 7.42
C VAL A 89 -3.78 -13.10 7.49
N MET A 90 -2.93 -12.09 7.52
CA MET A 90 -1.52 -12.24 7.84
C MET A 90 -1.26 -11.65 9.23
N TYR A 91 -0.46 -12.33 10.03
CA TYR A 91 -0.07 -11.85 11.35
C TYR A 91 1.44 -12.02 11.57
N ASP A 92 2.00 -11.18 12.44
CA ASP A 92 3.39 -11.29 12.86
C ASP A 92 3.52 -12.41 13.93
N PRO A 93 4.27 -13.49 13.68
CA PRO A 93 4.38 -14.59 14.65
C PRO A 93 5.05 -14.16 15.96
N ASP A 94 5.92 -13.16 15.93
CA ASP A 94 6.58 -12.62 17.13
C ASP A 94 5.67 -11.64 17.90
N ARG A 95 4.64 -11.10 17.23
CA ARG A 95 3.68 -10.11 17.76
C ARG A 95 2.27 -10.37 17.21
N PRO A 96 1.57 -11.43 17.64
CA PRO A 96 0.28 -11.85 17.08
C PRO A 96 -0.84 -10.82 17.26
N GLU A 97 -0.68 -9.82 18.13
CA GLU A 97 -1.59 -8.67 18.19
C GLU A 97 -1.58 -7.82 16.90
N ILE A 98 -0.51 -7.89 16.11
CA ILE A 98 -0.39 -7.21 14.83
C ILE A 98 -0.87 -8.16 13.73
N SER A 99 -2.06 -7.86 13.18
CA SER A 99 -2.67 -8.61 12.08
C SER A 99 -3.27 -7.66 11.05
N GLU A 100 -3.19 -8.05 9.78
CA GLU A 100 -3.74 -7.31 8.64
C GLU A 100 -4.48 -8.30 7.73
N ALA A 101 -5.61 -7.89 7.14
CA ALA A 101 -6.20 -8.69 6.08
C ALA A 101 -5.21 -8.79 4.93
N SER A 102 -5.03 -9.99 4.39
CA SER A 102 -4.04 -10.30 3.36
C SER A 102 -4.39 -9.59 2.05
N SER A 103 -4.01 -8.32 1.95
CA SER A 103 -4.15 -7.52 0.74
C SER A 103 -2.76 -7.10 0.27
N MET A 104 -2.26 -7.83 -0.72
CA MET A 104 -1.03 -7.50 -1.43
C MET A 104 -1.24 -6.37 -2.46
N THR A 105 -2.50 -6.09 -2.83
CA THR A 105 -2.82 -5.28 -4.01
C THR A 105 -2.45 -3.80 -3.85
N TRP A 106 -2.48 -3.23 -2.62
CA TRP A 106 -2.03 -1.85 -2.39
C TRP A 106 -0.53 -1.68 -2.65
N LEU A 107 0.29 -2.66 -2.25
CA LEU A 107 1.74 -2.62 -2.50
C LEU A 107 2.05 -2.67 -3.99
N TYR A 108 1.32 -3.49 -4.76
CA TYR A 108 1.48 -3.54 -6.21
C TYR A 108 1.06 -2.22 -6.88
N VAL A 109 -0.06 -1.62 -6.46
CA VAL A 109 -0.49 -0.31 -6.97
C VAL A 109 0.57 0.76 -6.72
N LEU A 110 1.12 0.81 -5.51
CA LEU A 110 2.17 1.77 -5.14
C LEU A 110 3.47 1.56 -5.94
N LEU A 111 3.81 0.30 -6.24
CA LEU A 111 4.97 -0.05 -7.05
C LEU A 111 4.80 0.34 -8.53
N VAL A 112 3.62 0.08 -9.12
CA VAL A 112 3.32 0.50 -10.49
C VAL A 112 3.33 2.03 -10.58
N PHE A 113 2.72 2.70 -9.62
CA PHE A 113 2.69 4.17 -9.58
C PHE A 113 4.09 4.78 -9.48
N SER A 114 4.97 4.24 -8.62
CA SER A 114 6.34 4.72 -8.49
C SER A 114 7.16 4.50 -9.77
N ALA A 115 6.97 3.36 -10.45
CA ALA A 115 7.61 3.09 -11.74
C ALA A 115 7.18 4.10 -12.82
N VAL A 116 5.89 4.42 -12.90
CA VAL A 116 5.36 5.43 -13.83
C VAL A 116 5.95 6.81 -13.55
N LEU A 117 5.99 7.23 -12.28
CA LEU A 117 6.59 8.52 -11.90
C LEU A 117 8.08 8.60 -12.24
N LEU A 118 8.82 7.50 -12.08
CA LEU A 118 10.22 7.44 -12.45
C LEU A 118 10.40 7.61 -13.96
N VAL A 119 9.63 6.89 -14.77
CA VAL A 119 9.69 7.00 -16.24
C VAL A 119 9.35 8.43 -16.71
N ILE A 120 8.30 9.03 -16.15
CA ILE A 120 7.92 10.41 -16.45
C ILE A 120 9.01 11.39 -16.02
N GLY A 121 9.49 11.27 -14.78
CA GLY A 121 10.54 12.15 -14.24
C GLY A 121 11.84 12.08 -15.05
N ALA A 122 12.27 10.87 -15.41
CA ALA A 122 13.43 10.67 -16.27
C ALA A 122 13.20 11.25 -17.68
N GLY A 123 12.02 11.04 -18.27
CA GLY A 123 11.65 11.62 -19.56
C GLY A 123 11.68 13.15 -19.55
N LEU A 124 11.19 13.80 -18.49
CA LEU A 124 11.23 15.25 -18.35
C LEU A 124 12.67 15.80 -18.23
N ILE A 125 13.55 15.08 -17.53
CA ILE A 125 14.97 15.45 -17.43
C ILE A 125 15.65 15.34 -18.79
N VAL A 126 15.42 14.24 -19.52
CA VAL A 126 15.99 14.03 -20.86
C VAL A 126 15.49 15.07 -21.85
N SER A 127 14.19 15.37 -21.86
CA SER A 127 13.61 16.39 -22.74
C SER A 127 14.07 17.81 -22.38
N GLY A 128 14.18 18.13 -21.08
CA GLY A 128 14.68 19.42 -20.62
C GLY A 128 16.13 19.65 -21.02
N LEU A 129 17.01 18.68 -20.75
CA LEU A 129 18.43 18.75 -21.13
C LEU A 129 18.66 18.63 -22.64
N GLY A 130 17.84 17.84 -23.33
CA GLY A 130 17.91 17.64 -24.79
C GLY A 130 17.49 18.87 -25.58
N CYS A 131 16.50 19.64 -25.09
CA CYS A 131 16.15 20.95 -25.66
C CYS A 131 17.32 21.94 -25.54
N ASP A 132 17.99 21.98 -24.38
CA ASP A 132 19.13 22.88 -24.17
C ASP A 132 20.36 22.51 -25.03
N LEU A 133 20.50 21.24 -25.42
CA LEU A 133 21.60 20.76 -26.27
C LEU A 133 21.35 20.92 -27.78
N LEU A 134 20.09 21.03 -28.22
CA LEU A 134 19.70 21.12 -29.63
C LEU A 134 19.48 22.56 -30.14
N GLY A 135 19.57 23.58 -29.28
CA GLY A 135 19.76 24.97 -29.70
C GLY A 135 18.72 25.50 -30.70
N LEU A 136 17.46 25.58 -30.28
CA LEU A 136 16.43 26.43 -30.88
C LEU A 136 15.78 27.28 -29.77
#